data_AF-A0A3C0HSU7-F1
#
_entry.id   AF-A0A3C0HSU7-F1
#
_cell.length_a   1.000
_cell.length_b   1.000
_cell.length_c   1.000
_cell.angle_alpha   90.00
_cell.angle_beta   90.00
_cell.angle_gamma   90.00
#
_symmetry.space_group_name_H-M   'P 1'
#
loop_
_entity.id
_entity.type
_entity.pdbx_description
1 polymer ?
#
loop_
_entity_poly.entity_id
_entity_poly.type
_entity_poly.pdbx_seq_one_letter_code
_entity_poly.pdbx_strand_id
1 'polypeptide(L)'
;GKKTAARLVMELKSKLDLPEGEITVPSGDSGQASASGDSRADVRTALEGLGYGADEIHAVLVDLPTEGDVGGLLKDALRRLASGV
;
A
#
# COMPACT_ATOMS: atom_id res chain seq x y z
N GLY A 1 0.09 -4.22 32.53
CA GLY A 1 0.85 -5.34 33.13
C GLY A 1 1.55 -6.13 32.05
N LYS A 2 2.75 -6.69 32.32
CA LYS A 2 3.63 -7.35 31.33
C LYS A 2 2.93 -8.42 30.47
N LYS A 3 1.95 -9.14 31.04
CA LYS A 3 1.14 -10.16 30.34
C LYS A 3 0.21 -9.60 29.26
N THR A 4 -0.28 -8.37 29.40
CA THR A 4 -1.19 -7.74 28.43
C THR A 4 -0.41 -7.27 27.20
N ALA A 5 0.79 -6.75 27.39
CA ALA A 5 1.68 -6.33 26.30
C ALA A 5 2.11 -7.54 25.45
N ALA A 6 2.47 -8.66 26.08
CA ALA A 6 2.82 -9.88 25.35
C ALA A 6 1.65 -10.43 24.51
N ARG A 7 0.42 -10.35 25.03
CA ARG A 7 -0.79 -10.77 24.31
C ARG A 7 -1.08 -9.87 23.10
N LEU A 8 -0.91 -8.56 23.25
CA LEU A 8 -1.06 -7.58 22.16
C LEU A 8 -0.05 -7.81 21.04
N VAL A 9 1.21 -8.13 21.36
CA VAL A 9 2.25 -8.42 20.35
C VAL A 9 1.94 -9.69 19.57
N MET A 10 1.41 -10.72 20.22
CA MET A 10 1.03 -11.97 19.56
C MET A 10 -0.18 -11.78 18.64
N GLU A 11 -1.18 -11.02 19.08
CA GLU A 11 -2.39 -10.74 18.30
C GLU A 11 -2.11 -9.83 17.08
N LEU A 12 -1.19 -8.86 17.23
CA LEU A 12 -0.72 -8.03 16.10
C LEU A 12 0.06 -8.86 15.08
N LYS A 13 0.94 -9.76 15.53
CA LYS A 13 1.69 -10.64 14.62
C LYS A 13 0.79 -11.57 13.81
N SER A 14 -0.28 -12.10 14.41
CA SER A 14 -1.22 -12.98 13.69
C SER A 14 -2.14 -12.23 12.71
N LYS A 15 -2.40 -10.94 12.95
CA LYS A 15 -3.16 -10.09 12.01
C LYS A 15 -2.28 -9.50 10.91
N LEU A 16 -1.00 -9.29 11.20
CA LEU A 16 0.01 -8.77 10.29
C LEU A 16 0.78 -9.90 9.61
N ASP A 17 0.10 -10.99 9.24
CA ASP A 17 0.64 -12.03 8.35
C ASP A 17 0.77 -11.45 6.93
N LEU A 18 1.65 -10.46 6.81
CA LEU A 18 2.28 -10.03 5.57
C LEU A 18 3.49 -10.95 5.38
N PRO A 19 3.77 -11.42 4.15
CA PRO A 19 4.97 -12.21 3.88
C PRO A 19 6.19 -11.49 4.46
N GLU A 20 7.04 -12.24 5.17
CA GLU A 20 8.13 -11.76 6.05
C GLU A 20 9.28 -10.97 5.36
N GLY A 21 9.01 -10.29 4.24
CA GLY A 21 9.99 -9.58 3.43
C GLY A 21 10.02 -8.06 3.57
N GLU A 22 8.98 -7.40 4.09
CA GLU A 22 8.92 -5.93 3.97
C GLU A 22 8.21 -5.28 5.16
N ILE A 23 8.84 -5.31 6.34
CA ILE A 23 8.57 -4.30 7.37
C ILE A 23 9.41 -3.07 7.00
N THR A 24 9.02 -2.38 5.93
CA THR A 24 9.41 -1.00 5.74
C THR A 24 8.62 -0.22 6.77
N VAL A 25 9.30 0.23 7.82
CA VAL A 25 8.75 1.28 8.69
C VAL A 25 8.18 2.37 7.78
N PRO A 26 6.89 2.73 7.87
CA PRO A 26 6.41 3.93 7.20
C PRO A 26 7.08 5.07 7.95
N SER A 27 8.29 5.43 7.52
CA SER A 27 8.85 6.74 7.78
C SER A 27 7.80 7.70 7.27
N GLY A 28 7.09 8.33 8.21
CA GLY A 28 6.22 9.44 7.93
C GLY A 28 7.08 10.57 7.38
N ASP A 29 7.34 10.53 6.09
CA ASP A 29 7.69 11.69 5.28
C ASP A 29 6.55 11.87 4.28
N SER A 30 5.43 12.37 4.81
CA SER A 30 4.41 13.02 4.00
C SER A 30 5.00 14.31 3.45
N GLY A 31 5.90 14.25 2.47
CA GLY A 31 6.40 15.49 1.87
C GLY A 31 7.75 15.48 1.16
N GLN A 32 8.06 14.48 0.33
CA GLN A 32 9.09 14.65 -0.70
C GLN A 32 8.69 13.95 -2.00
N ALA A 33 7.84 14.63 -2.75
CA ALA A 33 7.81 14.49 -4.19
C ALA A 33 9.15 14.98 -4.74
N SER A 34 10.13 14.10 -4.91
CA SER A 34 11.31 14.37 -5.75
C SER A 34 12.07 13.11 -6.15
N ALA A 35 12.20 13.00 -7.47
CA ALA A 35 13.24 12.29 -8.22
C ALA A 35 13.09 10.77 -8.40
N SER A 36 12.47 10.41 -9.53
CA SER A 36 12.69 9.15 -10.27
C SER A 36 12.26 7.84 -9.62
N GLY A 37 11.48 7.90 -8.52
CA GLY A 37 10.72 6.77 -8.01
C GLY A 37 9.54 6.47 -8.94
N ASP A 38 9.41 5.21 -9.33
CA ASP A 38 8.35 4.71 -10.20
C ASP A 38 6.97 5.18 -9.69
N SER A 39 6.25 5.98 -10.48
CA SER A 39 4.94 6.53 -10.08
C SER A 39 3.94 5.42 -9.73
N ARG A 40 4.14 4.19 -10.23
CA ARG A 40 3.36 3.01 -9.85
C ARG A 40 3.67 2.53 -8.44
N ALA A 41 4.92 2.65 -7.98
CA ALA A 41 5.32 2.29 -6.62
C ALA A 41 4.67 3.24 -5.60
N ASP A 42 4.56 4.53 -5.93
CA ASP A 42 3.85 5.50 -5.09
C ASP A 42 2.35 5.20 -5.03
N VAL A 43 1.73 4.87 -6.16
CA VAL A 43 0.30 4.46 -6.23
C VAL A 43 0.07 3.17 -5.44
N ARG A 44 0.95 2.17 -5.56
CA ARG A 44 0.92 0.93 -4.78
C ARG A 44 0.90 1.23 -3.28
N THR A 45 1.87 2.02 -2.82
CA THR A 45 2.01 2.39 -1.40
C THR A 45 0.77 3.11 -0.88
N ALA A 46 0.19 4.00 -1.69
CA ALA A 46 -1.05 4.70 -1.34
C ALA A 46 -2.24 3.73 -1.19
N LEU A 47 -2.40 2.77 -2.11
CA LEU A 47 -3.48 1.78 -2.06
C LEU A 47 -3.32 0.79 -0.89
N GLU A 48 -2.09 0.37 -0.59
CA GLU A 48 -1.78 -0.43 0.60
C GLU A 48 -2.16 0.34 1.88
N GLY A 49 -1.85 1.64 1.95
CA GLY A 49 -2.24 2.52 3.06
C GLY A 49 -3.76 2.72 3.20
N LEU A 50 -4.53 2.56 2.12
CA LEU A 50 -6.00 2.55 2.13
C LEU A 50 -6.59 1.21 2.57
N GLY A 51 -5.77 0.15 2.67
CA GLY A 51 -6.18 -1.18 3.09
C GLY A 51 -6.67 -2.10 1.97
N TYR A 52 -6.32 -1.80 0.71
CA TYR A 52 -6.59 -2.72 -0.41
C TYR A 52 -5.66 -3.95 -0.36
N GLY A 53 -6.16 -5.09 -0.85
CA GLY A 53 -5.37 -6.32 -0.91
C GLY A 53 -4.30 -6.28 -2.00
N ALA A 54 -3.18 -6.98 -1.78
CA ALA A 54 -2.08 -7.03 -2.76
C ALA A 54 -2.51 -7.56 -4.14
N ASP A 55 -3.48 -8.49 -4.18
CA ASP A 55 -4.03 -9.07 -5.41
C ASP A 55 -4.82 -8.02 -6.22
N GLU A 56 -5.67 -7.24 -5.54
CA GLU A 56 -6.45 -6.14 -6.14
C GLU A 56 -5.53 -5.02 -6.66
N ILE A 57 -4.51 -4.69 -5.88
CA ILE A 57 -3.52 -3.68 -6.25
C ILE A 57 -2.75 -4.13 -7.49
N HIS A 58 -2.30 -5.38 -7.54
CA HIS A 58 -1.57 -5.91 -8.69
C HIS A 58 -2.44 -5.93 -9.95
N ALA A 59 -3.70 -6.37 -9.85
CA ALA A 59 -4.65 -6.37 -10.96
C ALA A 59 -4.80 -4.98 -11.58
N VAL A 60 -5.00 -3.96 -10.75
CA VAL A 60 -5.20 -2.58 -11.22
C VAL A 60 -3.91 -1.93 -11.73
N LEU A 61 -2.78 -2.23 -11.09
CA LEU A 61 -1.49 -1.77 -11.57
C LEU A 61 -1.18 -2.34 -12.96
N VAL A 62 -1.45 -3.62 -13.23
CA VAL A 62 -1.22 -4.20 -14.58
C VAL A 62 -1.99 -3.42 -15.67
N ASP A 63 -3.19 -2.94 -15.36
CA ASP A 63 -4.00 -2.17 -16.31
C ASP A 63 -3.78 -0.64 -16.28
N LEU A 64 -2.90 -0.16 -15.39
CA LEU A 64 -2.48 1.24 -15.32
C LEU A 64 -1.26 1.50 -16.21
N PRO A 65 -1.19 2.66 -16.88
CA PRO A 65 -0.02 3.06 -17.65
C PRO A 65 1.22 3.22 -16.76
N THR A 66 2.41 2.99 -17.34
CA THR A 66 3.70 3.02 -16.63
C THR A 66 4.19 4.44 -16.35
N GLU A 67 3.74 5.42 -17.12
CA GLU A 67 4.10 6.83 -16.95
C GLU A 67 2.85 7.67 -16.70
N GLY A 68 2.94 8.60 -15.77
CA GLY A 68 1.85 9.52 -15.46
C GLY A 68 2.02 10.21 -14.11
N ASP A 69 1.14 11.16 -13.85
CA ASP A 69 1.04 11.79 -12.53
C ASP A 69 0.45 10.81 -11.50
N VAL A 70 1.12 10.67 -10.35
CA VAL A 70 0.71 9.77 -9.26
C VAL A 70 -0.73 10.03 -8.82
N GLY A 71 -1.15 11.30 -8.73
CA GLY A 71 -2.50 11.67 -8.32
C GLY A 71 -3.57 11.29 -9.35
N GLY A 72 -3.24 11.41 -10.65
CA GLY A 72 -4.08 10.91 -11.74
C GLY A 72 -4.21 9.39 -11.72
N LEU A 73 -3.08 8.69 -11.66
CA LEU A 73 -3.02 7.22 -11.63
C LEU A 73 -3.75 6.63 -10.42
N LEU A 74 -3.62 7.24 -9.24
CA LEU A 74 -4.33 6.81 -8.03
C LEU A 74 -5.85 6.95 -8.17
N LYS A 75 -6.33 8.07 -8.74
CA LYS A 75 -7.77 8.25 -8.98
C LYS A 75 -8.31 7.21 -9.97
N ASP A 76 -7.57 6.95 -11.03
CA ASP A 76 -7.95 5.93 -12.02
C ASP A 76 -7.95 4.53 -11.41
N ALA A 77 -6.95 4.22 -10.56
CA ALA A 77 -6.88 2.98 -9.80
C ALA A 77 -8.12 2.76 -8.92
N LEU A 78 -8.45 3.75 -8.09
CA LEU A 78 -9.60 3.71 -7.18
C LEU A 78 -10.91 3.60 -7.94
N ARG A 79 -11.05 4.29 -9.07
CA ARG A 79 -12.25 4.23 -9.90
C ARG A 79 -12.46 2.84 -10.48
N ARG A 80 -11.39 2.15 -10.89
CA ARG A 80 -11.44 0.77 -11.40
C ARG A 80 -11.78 -0.25 -10.31
N LEU A 81 -11.20 -0.09 -9.11
CA LEU A 81 -11.54 -0.91 -7.94
C LEU A 81 -13.02 -0.75 -7.56
N ALA A 82 -13.51 0.49 -7.57
CA ALA A 82 -14.91 0.78 -7.25
C ALA A 82 -15.89 0.36 -8.36
N SER A 83 -15.47 0.39 -9.63
CA SER A 83 -16.31 -0.05 -10.75
C SER A 83 -16.36 -1.58 -10.90
N GLY A 84 -15.47 -2.31 -10.21
CA GLY A 84 -15.49 -3.76 -10.11
C GLY A 84 -15.49 -4.43 -11.48
N VAL A 85 -14.31 -4.57 -12.09
CA VAL A 85 -14.05 -5.26 -13.38
C VAL A 85 -14.93 -4.80 -14.55
#